data_AF-T0TEV7-F1
#
_entry.id   AF-T0TEV7-F1
#
_cell.length_a   1.000
_cell.length_b   1.000
_cell.length_c   1.000
_cell.angle_alpha   90.00
_cell.angle_beta   90.00
_cell.angle_gamma   90.00
#
_symmetry.space_group_name_H-M   'P 1'
#
loop_
_entity.id
_entity.type
_entity.pdbx_description
1 polymer ?
#
loop_
_entity_poly.entity_id
_entity_poly.type
_entity_poly.pdbx_seq_one_letter_code
_entity_poly.pdbx_strand_id
1 'polypeptide(L)'
;MIKIFGKIRYHWQPELSWSIIYWSIALVPMFIGLSLLFERTKIPSQFFVLFAIFIILVGLGFHRYFVIEEDGKLRIVSLNPFKKSRVAIAQIKRIDVNKSGLTLK
;
A
#
# COMPACT_ATOMS: atom_id res chain seq x y z
N MET A 1 0.48 -11.88 10.56
CA MET A 1 1.94 -12.08 10.45
C MET A 1 2.20 -13.08 9.35
N ILE A 2 2.92 -12.71 8.29
CA ILE A 2 3.19 -13.63 7.17
C ILE A 2 4.71 -13.82 7.12
N LYS A 3 5.17 -15.07 7.30
CA LYS A 3 6.57 -15.45 7.09
C LYS A 3 6.75 -15.70 5.59
N ILE A 4 7.57 -14.89 4.93
CA ILE A 4 7.96 -15.09 3.53
C ILE A 4 9.49 -15.12 3.51
N PHE A 5 10.09 -16.23 3.08
CA PHE A 5 11.54 -16.46 3.06
C PHE A 5 12.25 -16.30 4.41
N GLY A 6 11.71 -16.88 5.49
CA GLY A 6 12.34 -16.86 6.81
C GLY A 6 12.34 -15.49 7.53
N LYS A 7 12.06 -14.40 6.81
CA LYS A 7 12.00 -13.04 7.36
C LYS A 7 10.57 -12.68 7.77
N ILE A 8 10.42 -12.14 8.97
CA ILE A 8 9.13 -11.67 9.48
C ILE A 8 8.83 -10.33 8.81
N ARG A 9 7.77 -10.30 7.99
CA ARG A 9 7.24 -9.06 7.41
C ARG A 9 6.04 -8.60 8.23
N TYR A 10 6.15 -7.41 8.80
CA TYR A 10 5.04 -6.75 9.47
C TYR A 10 4.33 -5.86 8.45
N HIS A 11 3.18 -6.31 7.97
CA HIS A 11 2.29 -5.42 7.22
C HIS A 11 1.70 -4.44 8.21
N TRP A 12 2.16 -3.19 8.16
CA TRP A 12 1.53 -2.11 8.90
C TRP A 12 0.29 -1.70 8.13
N GLN A 13 -0.86 -2.00 8.71
CA GLN A 13 -2.12 -1.44 8.25
C GLN A 13 -2.22 -0.02 8.84
N PRO A 14 -2.49 1.02 8.03
CA PRO A 14 -2.91 2.32 8.55
C PRO A 14 -4.09 2.16 9.50
N GLU A 15 -4.46 3.20 10.25
CA GLU A 15 -5.71 3.19 11.01
C GLU A 15 -6.86 2.68 10.13
N LEU A 16 -7.80 1.95 10.73
CA LEU A 16 -8.87 1.27 10.00
C LEU A 16 -9.61 2.22 9.04
N SER A 17 -9.86 3.45 9.48
CA SER A 17 -10.44 4.54 8.69
C SER A 17 -9.67 4.83 7.40
N TRP A 18 -8.34 4.98 7.48
CA TRP A 18 -7.48 5.23 6.32
C TRP A 18 -7.42 4.04 5.37
N SER A 19 -7.43 2.82 5.91
CA SER A 19 -7.53 1.61 5.10
C SER A 19 -8.85 1.60 4.32
N ILE A 20 -9.98 1.84 5.00
CA ILE A 20 -11.30 1.91 4.37
C ILE A 20 -11.33 2.99 3.29
N ILE A 21 -10.90 4.22 3.59
CA ILE A 21 -10.87 5.33 2.61
C ILE A 21 -10.07 4.93 1.37
N TYR A 22 -8.88 4.35 1.56
CA TYR A 22 -8.02 3.95 0.44
C TYR A 22 -8.68 2.86 -0.42
N TRP A 23 -9.19 1.80 0.20
CA TRP A 23 -9.83 0.69 -0.52
C TRP A 23 -11.13 1.11 -1.20
N SER A 24 -11.89 2.03 -0.60
CA SER A 24 -13.05 2.65 -1.25
C SER A 24 -12.64 3.38 -2.53
N ILE A 25 -11.60 4.22 -2.49
CA ILE A 25 -11.10 4.92 -3.68
C ILE A 25 -10.55 3.93 -4.71
N ALA A 26 -9.82 2.90 -4.28
CA ALA A 26 -9.26 1.89 -5.17
C ALA A 26 -10.35 1.14 -5.95
N LEU A 27 -11.51 0.87 -5.34
CA LEU A 27 -12.61 0.15 -5.98
C LEU A 27 -13.45 1.01 -6.95
N VAL A 28 -13.44 2.34 -6.82
CA VAL A 28 -14.26 3.24 -7.67
C VAL A 28 -14.01 3.03 -9.18
N PRO A 29 -12.76 3.03 -9.69
CA PRO A 29 -12.51 2.79 -11.11
C PRO A 29 -13.05 1.43 -11.60
N MET A 30 -13.01 0.40 -10.76
CA MET A 30 -13.54 -0.92 -11.10
C MET A 30 -15.05 -0.88 -11.26
N PHE A 31 -15.78 -0.24 -10.33
CA PHE A 31 -17.23 -0.11 -10.44
C PHE A 31 -17.64 0.69 -11.68
N ILE A 32 -16.97 1.82 -11.97
CA ILE A 32 -17.23 2.60 -13.18
C ILE A 32 -16.96 1.77 -14.44
N GLY A 33 -15.85 1.02 -14.47
CA GLY A 33 -15.50 0.16 -15.59
C GLY A 33 -16.54 -0.95 -15.84
N LEU A 34 -17.03 -1.59 -14.77
CA LEU A 34 -18.07 -2.60 -14.84
C LEU A 34 -19.42 -2.01 -15.29
N SER A 35 -19.78 -0.82 -14.82
CA SER A 35 -20.99 -0.12 -15.29
C SER A 35 -20.94 0.18 -16.78
N LEU A 36 -19.77 0.59 -17.31
CA LEU A 36 -19.57 0.83 -18.74
C LEU A 36 -19.69 -0.45 -19.56
N LEU A 37 -19.19 -1.58 -19.06
CA LEU A 37 -19.36 -2.89 -19.70
C LEU A 37 -20.82 -3.35 -19.70
N PHE A 38 -21.56 -3.05 -18.62
CA PHE A 38 -22.96 -3.41 -18.53
C PHE A 38 -23.83 -2.60 -19.50
N GLU A 39 -23.54 -1.31 -19.67
CA GLU A 39 -24.31 -0.42 -20.55
C GLU A 39 -24.02 -0.66 -22.04
N ARG A 40 -22.79 -1.07 -22.39
CA ARG A 40 -22.34 -1.22 -23.78
C ARG A 40 -22.28 -2.69 -24.19
N THR A 41 -22.93 -3.04 -25.30
CA THR A 41 -22.85 -4.38 -25.92
C THR A 41 -21.46 -4.71 -26.50
N LYS A 42 -20.56 -3.73 -26.57
CA LYS A 42 -19.17 -3.88 -27.00
C LYS A 42 -18.24 -3.37 -25.91
N ILE A 43 -17.13 -4.06 -25.70
CA ILE A 43 -16.12 -3.71 -24.70
C ILE A 43 -15.53 -2.32 -25.04
N PRO A 44 -15.77 -1.28 -24.23
CA PRO A 44 -15.22 0.05 -24.46
C PRO A 44 -13.72 0.07 -24.12
N SER A 45 -12.93 0.81 -24.89
CA SER A 45 -11.49 1.01 -24.57
C SER A 45 -11.29 1.68 -23.21
N GLN A 46 -12.26 2.50 -22.76
CA GLN A 46 -12.25 3.12 -21.43
C GLN A 46 -12.20 2.10 -20.29
N PHE A 47 -12.77 0.91 -20.47
CA PHE A 47 -12.72 -0.15 -19.46
C PHE A 47 -11.26 -0.54 -19.15
N PHE A 48 -10.41 -0.72 -20.17
CA PHE A 48 -9.02 -1.12 -19.97
C PHE A 48 -8.22 -0.06 -19.22
N VAL A 49 -8.49 1.22 -19.46
CA VAL A 49 -7.84 2.33 -18.73
C VAL A 49 -8.23 2.30 -17.26
N LEU A 50 -9.54 2.17 -16.97
CA LEU A 50 -10.04 2.10 -15.59
C LEU A 50 -9.54 0.85 -14.86
N PHE A 51 -9.45 -0.27 -15.57
CA PHE A 51 -8.92 -1.53 -15.03
C PHE A 51 -7.41 -1.44 -14.73
N ALA A 52 -6.64 -0.78 -15.60
CA ALA A 52 -5.22 -0.54 -15.33
C ALA A 52 -5.02 0.35 -14.09
N ILE A 53 -5.83 1.41 -13.94
CA ILE A 53 -5.82 2.28 -12.75
C ILE A 53 -6.16 1.46 -11.49
N PHE A 54 -7.18 0.60 -11.56
CA PHE A 54 -7.54 -0.29 -10.46
C PHE A 54 -6.36 -1.18 -10.04
N ILE A 55 -5.70 -1.87 -10.99
CA ILE A 55 -4.54 -2.73 -10.71
C ILE A 55 -3.42 -1.93 -10.03
N ILE A 56 -3.12 -0.73 -10.53
CA ILE A 56 -2.07 0.13 -9.95
C ILE A 56 -2.41 0.50 -8.51
N LEU A 57 -3.65 0.92 -8.24
CA LEU A 57 -4.11 1.29 -6.89
C LEU A 57 -4.09 0.08 -5.94
N VAL A 58 -4.52 -1.09 -6.38
CA VAL A 58 -4.47 -2.32 -5.58
C VAL A 58 -3.01 -2.70 -5.28
N GLY A 59 -2.14 -2.67 -6.28
CA GLY A 59 -0.70 -2.95 -6.12
C GLY A 59 -0.01 -2.00 -5.15
N LEU A 60 -0.31 -0.71 -5.23
CA LEU A 60 0.18 0.31 -4.28
C LEU A 60 -0.35 0.09 -2.86
N GLY A 61 -1.57 -0.44 -2.71
CA GLY A 61 -2.14 -0.80 -1.41
C GLY A 61 -1.35 -1.89 -0.70
N PHE A 62 -0.95 -2.93 -1.44
CA PHE A 62 -0.14 -4.04 -0.92
C PHE A 62 1.36 -3.71 -0.75
N HIS A 63 1.85 -2.63 -1.37
CA HIS A 63 3.26 -2.24 -1.30
C HIS A 63 3.68 -1.67 0.08
N ARG A 64 2.74 -1.43 0.99
CA ARG A 64 3.03 -0.92 2.35
C ARG A 64 3.41 -2.08 3.30
N TYR A 65 4.69 -2.24 3.57
CA TYR A 65 5.19 -3.25 4.52
C TYR A 65 6.46 -2.81 5.25
N PHE A 66 6.68 -3.40 6.42
CA PHE A 66 7.86 -3.19 7.25
C PHE A 66 8.62 -4.51 7.37
N VAL A 67 9.94 -4.45 7.23
CA VAL A 67 10.81 -5.61 7.41
C VAL A 67 11.81 -5.30 8.50
N ILE A 68 11.88 -6.17 9.51
CA ILE A 68 12.93 -6.16 10.52
C ILE A 68 14.05 -7.06 9.98
N GLU A 69 15.21 -6.48 9.67
CA GLU A 69 16.39 -7.24 9.25
C GLU A 69 17.13 -7.76 10.49
N GLU A 70 17.73 -8.95 10.39
CA GLU A 70 18.48 -9.61 11.49
C GLU A 70 19.67 -8.78 12.00
N ASP A 71 20.15 -7.84 11.18
CA ASP A 71 21.24 -6.90 11.46
C ASP A 71 20.79 -5.69 12.32
N GLY A 72 19.64 -5.79 12.98
CA GLY A 72 19.09 -4.73 13.85
C GLY A 72 18.64 -3.46 13.09
N LYS A 73 18.38 -3.56 11.79
CA LYS A 73 17.94 -2.46 10.92
C LYS A 73 16.46 -2.61 10.57
N LEU A 74 15.71 -1.52 10.72
CA LEU A 74 14.31 -1.43 10.32
C LEU A 74 14.23 -0.88 8.89
N ARG A 75 13.64 -1.65 7.98
CA ARG A 75 13.33 -1.21 6.62
C ARG A 75 11.84 -0.90 6.52
N ILE A 76 11.52 0.38 6.40
CA ILE A 76 10.17 0.87 6.16
C ILE A 76 9.97 1.00 4.66
N VAL A 77 9.01 0.27 4.10
CA VAL A 77 8.56 0.46 2.72
C VAL A 77 7.25 1.23 2.78
N SER A 78 7.36 2.55 2.65
CA SER A 78 6.22 3.48 2.63
C SER A 78 5.61 3.58 1.23
N LEU A 79 4.43 4.23 1.13
CA LEU A 79 3.79 4.52 -0.16
C LEU A 79 4.65 5.39 -1.08
N ASN A 80 5.62 6.12 -0.54
CA ASN A 80 6.58 6.87 -1.34
C ASN A 80 7.81 5.99 -1.65
N PRO A 81 7.96 5.47 -2.88
CA PRO A 81 9.10 4.63 -3.25
C PRO A 81 10.44 5.39 -3.23
N PHE A 82 10.39 6.73 -3.23
CA PHE A 82 11.58 7.59 -3.28
C PHE A 82 12.18 7.90 -1.90
N LYS A 83 11.45 7.65 -0.79
CA LYS A 83 12.02 7.79 0.56
C LYS A 83 12.72 6.50 0.97
N LYS A 84 14.05 6.54 1.03
CA LYS A 84 14.87 5.49 1.66
C LYS A 84 14.68 5.53 3.17
N SER A 85 13.83 4.67 3.73
CA SER A 85 13.68 4.52 5.19
C SER A 85 14.35 3.24 5.69
N ARG A 86 15.68 3.20 5.61
CA ARG A 86 16.49 2.25 6.39
C ARG A 86 16.94 2.98 7.65
N VAL A 87 16.48 2.55 8.81
CA VAL A 87 16.82 3.17 10.11
C VAL A 87 17.37 2.07 11.03
N ALA A 88 18.52 2.32 11.67
CA ALA A 88 19.05 1.39 12.66
C ALA A 88 18.19 1.44 13.93
N ILE A 89 17.75 0.28 14.44
CA ILE A 89 16.83 0.22 15.60
C ILE A 89 17.46 0.88 16.83
N ALA A 90 18.78 0.75 17.00
CA ALA A 90 19.53 1.37 18.10
C ALA A 90 19.50 2.91 18.11
N GLN A 91 19.18 3.55 16.98
CA GLN A 91 19.10 5.01 16.86
C GLN A 91 17.69 5.56 17.07
N ILE A 92 16.68 4.68 17.22
CA ILE A 92 15.29 5.09 17.39
C ILE A 92 15.09 5.49 18.86
N LYS A 93 14.97 6.80 19.12
CA LYS A 93 14.60 7.34 20.44
C LYS A 93 13.09 7.39 20.61
N ARG A 94 12.33 7.61 19.53
CA ARG A 94 10.87 7.76 19.59
C ARG A 94 10.21 7.35 18.28
N ILE A 95 9.06 6.68 18.41
CA ILE A 95 8.20 6.29 17.29
C ILE A 95 6.98 7.21 17.30
N ASP A 96 6.87 8.09 16.31
CA ASP A 96 5.68 8.93 16.10
C ASP A 96 4.90 8.42 14.87
N VAL A 97 3.61 8.16 15.06
CA VAL A 97 2.69 7.74 14.00
C VAL A 97 2.09 9.00 13.35
N ASN A 98 2.31 9.18 12.04
CA ASN A 98 1.74 10.30 11.27
C ASN A 98 0.83 9.78 10.14
N LYS A 99 -0.06 10.64 9.62
CA LYS A 99 -1.03 10.35 8.55
C LYS A 99 -0.41 9.67 7.31
N SER A 100 0.84 9.97 7.00
CA SER A 100 1.56 9.45 5.83
C SER A 100 2.51 8.28 6.13
N GLY A 101 2.68 7.87 7.39
CA GLY A 101 3.55 6.76 7.77
C GLY A 101 4.17 6.88 9.16
N LEU A 102 5.18 6.05 9.42
CA LEU A 102 5.94 6.06 10.66
C LEU A 102 7.12 7.04 10.55
N THR A 103 7.22 7.96 11.51
CA THR A 103 8.39 8.84 11.66
C THR A 103 9.20 8.35 12.84
N LEU A 104 10.44 7.95 12.59
CA LEU A 104 11.39 7.53 13.62
C LEU A 104 12.30 8.73 13.91
N LYS A 105 12.35 9.16 15.17
CA LYS A 105 13.26 10.20 15.68
C LYS A 105 14.28 9.60 16.63
#